data_AF-A0A970BBT9-F1
#
_entry.id   AF-A0A970BBT9-F1
#
_cell.length_a   1.000
_cell.length_b   1.000
_cell.length_c   1.000
_cell.angle_alpha   90.00
_cell.angle_beta   90.00
_cell.angle_gamma   90.00
#
_symmetry.space_group_name_H-M   'P 1'
#
loop_
_entity.id
_entity.type
_entity.pdbx_description
1 polymer ?
#
loop_
_entity_poly.entity_id
_entity_poly.type
_entity_poly.pdbx_seq_one_letter_code
_entity_poly.pdbx_strand_id
1 'polypeptide(L)' 'MGYGRIRQTHPDGVETDAAAWLSLDQLDNLAEPIEPWTEWLARRVLRGEHTVVPLAMKNPFRPYKAFL' A
#
# COMPACT_ATOMS: atom_id res chain seq x y z
N MET A 1 -19.62 20.72 5.62
CA MET A 1 -19.59 19.32 5.13
C MET A 1 -19.53 19.37 3.62
N GLY A 2 -18.35 19.22 3.03
CA GLY A 2 -18.17 19.12 1.58
C GLY A 2 -17.84 17.67 1.25
N TYR A 3 -18.74 16.97 0.57
CA TYR A 3 -18.44 15.66 0.01
C TYR A 3 -17.37 15.85 -1.07
N GLY A 4 -16.18 15.27 -0.85
CA GLY A 4 -15.09 15.29 -1.81
C GLY A 4 -15.57 14.74 -3.15
N ARG A 5 -15.40 15.54 -4.21
CA ARG A 5 -15.70 15.15 -5.60
C ARG A 5 -14.93 13.87 -5.91
N ILE A 6 -15.64 12.76 -6.03
CA ILE A 6 -15.10 11.54 -6.62
C ILE A 6 -14.83 11.90 -8.08
N ARG A 7 -13.56 12.00 -8.49
CA ARG A 7 -13.22 12.20 -9.90
C ARG A 7 -13.67 10.95 -10.64
N GLN A 8 -14.70 11.10 -11.46
CA GLN A 8 -15.13 10.05 -12.38
C GLN A 8 -13.97 9.81 -13.37
N THR A 9 -13.40 8.60 -13.35
CA THR A 9 -12.37 8.18 -14.30
C THR A 9 -13.05 7.96 -15.65
N HIS A 10 -12.91 8.91 -16.56
CA HIS A 10 -13.26 8.73 -17.96
C HIS A 10 -12.07 8.06 -18.67
N PRO A 11 -12.26 7.06 -19.53
CA PRO A 11 -11.18 6.54 -20.36
C PRO A 11 -10.83 7.60 -21.41
N ASP A 12 -9.96 8.54 -21.04
CA ASP A 12 -9.44 9.61 -21.88
C ASP A 12 -8.12 9.22 -22.59
N GLY A 13 -7.68 7.96 -22.40
CA GLY A 13 -6.44 7.43 -22.97
C GLY A 13 -5.19 7.88 -22.20
N VAL A 14 -5.34 8.56 -21.07
CA VAL A 14 -4.23 8.95 -20.20
C VAL A 14 -4.03 7.88 -19.14
N GLU A 15 -2.86 7.24 -19.14
CA GLU A 15 -2.46 6.32 -18.08
C GLU A 15 -2.47 7.07 -16.73
N THR A 16 -3.35 6.65 -15.84
CA THR A 16 -3.44 7.19 -14.47
C THR A 16 -2.53 6.45 -13.49
N ASP A 17 -1.87 5.37 -13.93
CA ASP A 17 -0.95 4.62 -13.08
C ASP A 17 0.35 5.41 -12.92
N ALA A 18 0.66 5.82 -11.70
CA ALA A 18 1.85 6.58 -11.35
C ALA A 18 2.65 5.80 -10.31
N ALA A 19 3.89 5.42 -10.67
CA ALA A 19 4.80 4.74 -9.78
C ALA A 19 5.92 5.68 -9.33
N ALA A 20 6.31 5.59 -8.06
CA ALA A 20 7.42 6.33 -7.49
C ALA A 20 8.27 5.43 -6.59
N TRP A 21 9.58 5.69 -6.56
CA TRP A 21 10.49 5.07 -5.61
C TRP A 21 10.53 5.92 -4.33
N LEU A 22 10.23 5.30 -3.19
CA LEU A 22 10.15 5.98 -1.91
C LEU A 22 11.16 5.40 -0.90
N SER A 23 11.81 6.31 -0.16
CA SER A 23 12.50 6.00 1.09
C SER A 23 11.53 5.86 2.26
N LEU A 24 12.01 5.43 3.44
CA LEU A 24 11.19 5.37 4.66
C LEU A 24 10.63 6.74 5.03
N ASP A 25 11.45 7.79 5.02
CA ASP A 25 11.01 9.14 5.32
C ASP A 25 9.92 9.62 4.35
N GLN A 26 10.05 9.29 3.06
CA GLN A 26 9.02 9.66 2.07
C GLN A 26 7.73 8.86 2.27
N LEU A 27 7.82 7.60 2.70
CA LEU A 27 6.66 6.77 3.04
C LEU A 27 5.91 7.34 4.25
N ASP A 28 6.62 7.85 5.26
CA ASP A 28 6.04 8.46 6.47
C ASP A 28 5.33 9.78 6.18
N ASN A 29 5.70 10.46 5.09
CA ASN A 29 5.13 11.75 4.69
C ASN A 29 4.13 11.65 3.54
N LEU A 30 3.66 10.43 3.19
CA LEU A 30 2.65 10.26 2.16
C LEU A 30 1.31 10.85 2.63
N ALA A 31 0.72 11.73 1.81
CA ALA A 31 -0.55 12.36 2.15
C ALA A 31 -1.74 11.39 2.05
N GLU A 32 -1.63 10.40 1.16
CA GLU A 32 -2.67 9.40 0.93
C GLU A 32 -2.51 8.21 1.89
N PRO A 33 -3.62 7.66 2.41
CA PRO A 33 -3.56 6.49 3.26
C PRO A 33 -3.09 5.28 2.46
N ILE A 34 -2.18 4.52 3.05
CA ILE A 34 -1.70 3.25 2.49
C ILE A 34 -2.50 2.13 3.12
N GLU A 35 -2.87 1.12 2.32
CA GLU A 35 -3.53 -0.07 2.83
C GLU A 35 -2.61 -0.76 3.88
N PRO A 36 -3.13 -1.17 5.07
CA PRO A 36 -2.29 -1.59 6.20
C PRO A 36 -1.33 -2.75 5.92
N TRP A 37 -1.73 -3.73 5.11
CA TRP A 37 -0.85 -4.84 4.73
C TRP A 37 0.31 -4.36 3.85
N THR A 38 0.01 -3.53 2.86
CA THR A 38 0.98 -2.92 1.93
C THR A 38 1.97 -2.06 2.70
N GLU A 39 1.50 -1.22 3.62
CA GLU A 39 2.35 -0.38 4.45
C GLU A 39 3.31 -1.23 5.30
N TRP A 40 2.78 -2.25 5.97
CA TRP A 40 3.59 -3.16 6.80
C TRP A 40 4.68 -3.85 5.99
N LEU A 41 4.35 -4.33 4.79
CA LEU A 41 5.30 -5.01 3.91
C LEU A 41 6.37 -4.05 3.38
N ALA A 42 5.96 -2.87 2.89
CA ALA A 42 6.89 -1.86 2.37
C ALA A 42 7.92 -1.45 3.42
N ARG A 43 7.48 -1.20 4.67
CA ARG A 43 8.37 -0.85 5.78
C ARG A 43 9.40 -1.94 6.08
N ARG A 44 9.00 -3.22 6.06
CA ARG A 44 9.94 -4.34 6.25
C ARG A 44 11.01 -4.36 5.17
N VAL A 45 10.61 -4.23 3.92
CA VAL A 45 11.54 -4.25 2.77
C VAL A 45 12.53 -3.10 2.88
N LEU A 46 12.05 -1.88 3.15
CA LEU A 46 12.88 -0.68 3.26
C LEU A 46 13.80 -0.69 4.50
N ARG A 47 13.46 -1.46 5.55
CA ARG A 47 14.33 -1.71 6.71
C ARG A 47 15.34 -2.84 6.49
N GLY A 48 15.31 -3.52 5.35
CA GLY A 48 16.18 -4.67 5.06
C GLY A 48 15.70 -5.99 5.69
N GLU A 49 14.46 -6.07 6.17
CA GLU A 49 13.91 -7.26 6.84
C GLU A 49 13.41 -8.32 5.83
N HIS A 50 14.32 -8.87 5.03
CA HIS A 50 14.01 -9.80 3.92
C HIS A 50 13.85 -11.26 4.36
N THR A 51 13.35 -11.49 5.58
CA THR A 51 13.13 -12.83 6.15
C THR A 51 11.73 -13.36 5.86
N VAL A 52 11.58 -14.68 5.80
CA VAL A 52 10.27 -15.35 5.70
C VAL A 52 9.39 -14.96 6.89
N VAL A 53 8.12 -14.63 6.61
CA VAL A 53 7.13 -14.24 7.61
C VAL A 53 6.44 -15.50 8.15
N PRO A 54 6.59 -15.85 9.44
CA PRO A 54 5.91 -17.01 10.02
C PRO A 54 4.40 -16.77 10.10
N LEU A 55 3.61 -17.82 9.86
CA LEU A 55 2.14 -17.77 9.97
C LEU A 55 1.65 -17.44 11.39
N ALA A 56 2.41 -17.79 12.42
CA ALA A 56 2.09 -17.51 13.82
C ALA A 56 2.39 -16.06 14.24
N MET A 57 3.06 -15.27 13.40
CA MET A 57 3.39 -13.89 13.72
C MET A 57 2.12 -13.03 13.65
N LYS A 58 1.91 -12.18 14.66
CA LYS A 58 0.89 -11.13 14.60
C LYS A 58 1.30 -10.12 13.52
N ASN A 59 0.80 -10.30 12.32
CA ASN A 59 0.99 -9.39 11.19
C ASN A 59 -0.36 -9.15 10.48
N PRO A 60 -0.47 -8.20 9.55
CA PRO A 60 -1.69 -7.98 8.79
C PRO A 60 -1.91 -9.04 7.69
N PHE A 61 -0.95 -9.93 7.44
CA PHE A 61 -1.09 -11.01 6.46
C PHE A 61 -2.19 -11.98 6.90
N ARG A 62 -3.18 -12.19 6.04
CA ARG A 62 -4.25 -13.17 6.25
C ARG A 62 -4.37 -14.03 4.98
N PRO A 63 -3.45 -15.00 4.76
CA PRO A 63 -3.40 -15.77 3.52
C PRO A 63 -4.65 -16.64 3.27
N TYR A 64 -5.48 -16.87 4.29
CA TYR A 64 -6.63 -17.77 4.24
C TYR A 64 -7.88 -17.21 3.52
N LYS A 65 -7.81 -16.03 2.88
CA LYS A 65 -8.95 -15.40 2.19
C LYS A 65 -8.68 -15.00 0.73
N ALA A 66 -7.55 -15.42 0.16
CA ALA A 66 -7.11 -14.92 -1.15
C ALA A 66 -7.88 -15.51 -2.35
N PHE A 67 -8.63 -16.61 -2.17
CA PHE A 67 -9.45 -17.21 -3.22
C PHE A 67 -10.75 -17.75 -2.62
N LEU A 68 -11.89 -17.17 -3.04
CA LEU A 68 -13.22 -17.76 -2.98
C LEU A 68 -13.82 -17.71 -4.38
#